data_AF-A0A965PGD9-F1
#
_entry.id   AF-A0A965PGD9-F1
#
_cell.length_a   1.000
_cell.length_b   1.000
_cell.length_c   1.000
_cell.angle_alpha   90.00
_cell.angle_beta   90.00
_cell.angle_gamma   90.00
#
_symmetry.space_group_name_H-M   'P 1'
#
loop_
_entity.id
_entity.type
_entity.pdbx_description
1 polymer ?
#
loop_
_entity_poly.entity_id
_entity_poly.type
_entity_poly.pdbx_seq_one_letter_code
_entity_poly.pdbx_strand_id
1 'polypeptide(L)'
;MARLKVTTDADESMPLDQVPEDDRGRVVEKKVWRLRSLFETDLRKAFEYLDDLRTHEAWKYLREPDMERLVENRCRVTPAFVEQLRSGYASLIAAGHTGKVTAKAALARQMAKQTEWQKADGTPNQSAIGRELGIAQTSVREAIGISDSLSQKPIPATDESVSTGLSTATIYRQRRLKADHPDLWAQVEAGEKSTHAAAIEAGIVKVPSVLEQLRKLWAKASDADRRTFMDEVGNGR
;
A
#
# COMPACT_ATOMS: atom_id res chain seq x y z
N MET A 1 33.88 -17.00 -41.68
CA MET A 1 33.72 -16.55 -40.28
C MET A 1 32.47 -15.68 -40.18
N ALA A 2 31.40 -16.19 -39.55
CA ALA A 2 30.19 -15.41 -39.33
C ALA A 2 30.44 -14.43 -38.17
N ARG A 3 30.41 -13.12 -38.45
CA ARG A 3 30.39 -12.09 -37.40
C ARG A 3 29.02 -12.15 -36.73
N LEU A 4 28.96 -12.62 -35.48
CA LEU A 4 27.82 -12.41 -34.59
C LEU A 4 27.64 -10.89 -34.41
N LYS A 5 26.66 -10.30 -35.10
CA LYS A 5 26.17 -8.97 -34.76
C LYS A 5 25.40 -9.12 -33.45
N VAL A 6 26.03 -8.73 -32.35
CA VAL A 6 25.31 -8.43 -31.11
C VAL A 6 24.54 -7.15 -31.40
N THR A 7 23.29 -7.28 -31.85
CA THR A 7 22.35 -6.15 -31.89
C THR A 7 21.91 -5.92 -30.45
N THR A 8 22.62 -5.03 -29.75
CA THR A 8 22.09 -4.47 -28.52
C THR A 8 20.89 -3.62 -28.93
N ASP A 9 19.70 -4.20 -28.91
CA ASP A 9 18.48 -3.47 -29.22
C ASP A 9 18.32 -2.34 -28.19
N ALA A 10 18.50 -1.10 -28.65
CA ALA A 10 18.34 0.05 -27.81
C ALA A 10 16.89 0.10 -27.27
N ASP A 11 16.76 0.07 -25.94
CA ASP A 11 15.47 0.04 -25.25
C ASP A 11 15.21 1.34 -24.47
N GLU A 12 13.95 1.56 -24.09
CA GLU A 12 13.47 2.74 -23.34
C GLU A 12 14.15 2.91 -21.96
N SER A 13 14.71 1.84 -21.40
CA SER A 13 15.48 1.88 -20.15
C SER A 13 16.90 2.44 -20.33
N MET A 14 17.40 2.55 -21.56
CA MET A 14 18.75 3.02 -21.82
C MET A 14 18.81 4.56 -21.65
N PRO A 15 19.83 5.09 -20.94
CA PRO A 15 20.13 6.52 -20.95
C PRO A 15 20.33 7.02 -22.38
N LEU A 16 19.76 8.17 -22.74
CA LEU A 16 19.75 8.65 -24.13
C LEU A 16 21.15 8.95 -24.69
N ASP A 17 22.10 9.27 -23.82
CA ASP A 17 23.51 9.46 -24.17
C ASP A 17 24.22 8.17 -24.59
N GLN A 18 23.73 7.01 -24.15
CA GLN A 18 24.24 5.68 -24.50
C GLN A 18 23.60 5.09 -25.76
N VAL A 19 22.50 5.68 -26.24
CA VAL A 19 21.81 5.24 -27.45
C VAL A 19 22.57 5.74 -28.70
N PRO A 20 22.87 4.86 -29.68
CA PRO A 20 23.45 5.28 -30.96
C PRO A 20 22.64 6.40 -31.62
N GLU A 21 23.31 7.37 -32.22
CA GLU A 21 22.66 8.59 -32.74
C GLU A 21 21.50 8.28 -33.71
N ASP A 22 21.71 7.31 -34.60
CA ASP A 22 20.69 6.84 -35.56
C ASP A 22 19.46 6.21 -34.90
N ASP A 23 19.57 5.73 -33.66
CA ASP A 23 18.51 5.07 -32.90
C ASP A 23 17.79 6.00 -31.92
N ARG A 24 18.35 7.18 -31.61
CA ARG A 24 17.83 8.09 -30.57
C ARG A 24 16.39 8.51 -30.82
N GLY A 25 16.04 8.87 -32.06
CA GLY A 25 14.68 9.27 -32.39
C GLY A 25 13.65 8.19 -32.06
N ARG A 26 13.95 6.94 -32.39
CA ARG A 26 13.10 5.77 -32.11
C ARG A 26 12.95 5.52 -30.61
N VAL A 27 14.04 5.61 -29.84
CA VAL A 27 14.00 5.42 -28.38
C VAL A 27 13.24 6.55 -27.69
N VAL A 28 13.43 7.81 -28.12
CA VAL A 28 12.66 8.96 -27.62
C VAL A 28 11.17 8.77 -27.88
N GLU A 29 10.78 8.31 -29.07
CA GLU A 29 9.37 8.05 -29.39
C GLU A 29 8.74 7.01 -28.45
N LYS A 30 9.45 5.92 -28.15
CA LYS A 30 9.01 4.92 -27.16
C LYS A 30 8.88 5.52 -25.76
N LYS A 31 9.89 6.28 -25.29
CA LYS A 31 9.86 6.96 -23.98
C LYS A 31 8.67 7.92 -23.87
N VAL A 32 8.38 8.69 -24.92
CA VAL A 32 7.24 9.62 -24.96
C VAL A 32 5.90 8.86 -24.93
N TRP A 33 5.78 7.76 -25.65
CA TRP A 33 4.60 6.89 -25.57
C TRP A 33 4.42 6.32 -24.15
N ARG A 34 5.51 5.87 -23.52
CA ARG A 34 5.51 5.35 -22.15
C ARG A 34 5.13 6.43 -21.14
N LEU A 35 5.64 7.65 -21.30
CA LEU A 35 5.36 8.80 -20.44
C LEU A 35 3.84 9.07 -20.32
N ARG A 36 3.09 8.95 -21.42
CA ARG A 36 1.63 9.07 -21.40
C ARG A 36 0.97 8.11 -20.40
N SER A 37 1.39 6.84 -20.40
CA SER A 37 0.90 5.83 -19.46
C SER A 37 1.37 6.09 -18.02
N LEU A 38 2.58 6.66 -17.86
CA LEU A 38 3.11 6.99 -16.53
C LEU A 38 2.34 8.14 -15.87
N PHE A 39 1.85 9.13 -16.62
CA PHE A 39 0.99 10.17 -16.05
C PHE A 39 -0.26 9.57 -15.35
N GLU A 40 -0.83 8.50 -15.89
CA GLU A 40 -2.01 7.86 -15.31
C GLU A 40 -1.67 6.96 -14.13
N THR A 41 -0.48 6.34 -14.13
CA THR A 41 -0.15 5.23 -13.22
C THR A 41 0.86 5.59 -12.13
N ASP A 42 1.87 6.41 -12.42
CA ASP A 42 3.01 6.69 -11.54
C ASP A 42 3.69 8.02 -11.91
N LEU A 43 3.26 9.11 -11.27
CA LEU A 43 3.78 10.46 -11.52
C LEU A 43 5.26 10.62 -11.18
N ARG A 44 5.78 9.84 -10.22
CA ARG A 44 7.21 9.92 -9.88
C ARG A 44 8.05 9.56 -11.09
N LYS A 45 7.77 8.40 -11.69
CA LYS A 45 8.44 7.94 -12.91
C LYS A 45 8.15 8.85 -14.08
N ALA A 46 6.93 9.39 -14.19
CA ALA A 46 6.61 10.35 -15.24
C ALA A 46 7.50 11.61 -15.16
N PHE A 47 7.72 12.16 -13.95
CA PHE A 47 8.59 13.32 -13.77
C PHE A 47 10.07 13.00 -13.99
N GLU A 48 10.54 11.83 -13.52
CA GLU A 48 11.90 11.36 -13.84
C GLU A 48 12.11 11.26 -15.36
N TYR A 49 11.14 10.73 -16.11
CA TYR A 49 11.18 10.67 -17.57
C TYR A 49 11.14 12.05 -18.24
N LEU A 50 10.30 12.97 -17.74
CA LEU A 50 10.28 14.34 -18.27
C LEU A 50 11.61 15.05 -18.08
N ASP A 51 12.25 14.85 -16.93
CA ASP A 51 13.52 15.49 -16.60
C ASP A 51 14.67 14.86 -17.41
N ASP A 52 14.64 13.54 -17.66
CA ASP A 52 15.53 12.82 -18.60
C ASP A 52 15.39 13.37 -20.03
N LEU A 53 14.17 13.43 -20.55
CA LEU A 53 13.88 13.99 -21.88
C LEU A 53 14.33 15.45 -21.99
N ARG A 54 14.18 16.23 -20.92
CA ARG A 54 14.58 17.63 -20.90
C ARG A 54 16.11 17.78 -20.92
N THR A 55 16.81 17.01 -20.09
CA THR A 55 18.27 16.99 -20.00
C THR A 55 18.94 16.68 -21.33
N HIS A 56 18.34 15.78 -22.10
CA HIS A 56 18.88 15.32 -23.39
C HIS A 56 18.29 16.04 -24.60
N GLU A 57 17.57 17.17 -24.40
CA GLU A 57 16.93 17.96 -25.45
C GLU A 57 16.12 17.10 -26.43
N ALA A 58 15.38 16.12 -25.89
CA ALA A 58 14.80 15.03 -26.66
C ALA A 58 13.84 15.50 -27.78
N TRP A 59 13.24 16.68 -27.62
CA TRP A 59 12.39 17.33 -28.62
C TRP A 59 13.08 17.55 -29.96
N LYS A 60 14.41 17.75 -29.98
CA LYS A 60 15.19 17.94 -31.21
C LYS A 60 15.15 16.70 -32.11
N TYR A 61 15.19 15.49 -31.54
CA TYR A 61 15.14 14.24 -32.31
C TYR A 61 13.78 13.99 -32.95
N LEU A 62 12.71 14.57 -32.39
CA LEU A 62 11.35 14.47 -32.93
C LEU A 62 10.90 15.72 -33.69
N ARG A 63 11.82 16.67 -33.91
CA ARG A 63 11.59 17.95 -34.62
C ARG A 63 10.48 18.80 -33.99
N GLU A 64 10.31 18.70 -32.68
CA GLU A 64 9.42 19.58 -31.93
C GLU A 64 10.20 20.86 -31.54
N PRO A 65 9.55 22.03 -31.46
CA PRO A 65 10.24 23.28 -31.15
C PRO A 65 10.92 23.31 -29.77
N ASP A 66 10.24 22.75 -28.78
CA ASP A 66 10.63 22.74 -27.37
C ASP A 66 10.00 21.54 -26.63
N MET A 67 10.32 21.39 -25.35
CA MET A 67 9.83 20.30 -24.51
C MET A 67 8.31 20.40 -24.29
N GLU A 68 7.79 21.61 -24.12
CA GLU A 68 6.39 21.90 -23.87
C GLU A 68 5.52 21.44 -25.05
N ARG A 69 5.94 21.74 -26.28
CA ARG A 69 5.28 21.28 -27.52
C ARG A 69 5.38 19.78 -27.70
N LEU A 70 6.52 19.16 -27.38
CA LEU A 70 6.64 17.70 -27.42
C LEU A 70 5.59 17.04 -26.51
N VAL A 71 5.48 17.48 -25.26
CA VAL A 71 4.53 16.92 -24.28
C VAL A 71 3.08 17.21 -24.71
N GLU A 72 2.79 18.42 -25.16
CA GLU A 72 1.45 18.81 -25.63
C GLU A 72 1.02 17.97 -26.85
N ASN A 73 1.87 17.89 -27.87
CA ASN A 73 1.54 17.22 -29.13
C ASN A 73 1.46 15.69 -28.96
N ARG A 74 2.42 15.11 -28.22
CA ARG A 74 2.58 13.65 -28.15
C ARG A 74 1.92 13.01 -26.94
N CYS A 75 1.95 13.66 -25.78
CA CYS A 75 1.29 13.14 -24.57
C CYS A 75 -0.15 13.64 -24.43
N ARG A 76 -0.55 14.67 -25.20
CA ARG A 76 -1.87 15.34 -25.09
C ARG A 76 -2.09 15.98 -23.72
N VAL A 77 -1.02 16.56 -23.17
CA VAL A 77 -1.02 17.19 -21.85
C VAL A 77 -0.46 18.61 -21.97
N THR A 78 -1.18 19.61 -21.47
CA THR A 78 -0.73 21.01 -21.52
C THR A 78 0.36 21.27 -20.47
N PRO A 79 1.28 22.24 -20.71
CA PRO A 79 2.30 22.59 -19.71
C PRO A 79 1.69 23.02 -18.37
N ALA A 80 0.61 23.79 -18.41
CA ALA A 80 -0.12 24.21 -17.19
C ALA A 80 -0.65 23.01 -16.39
N PHE A 81 -1.12 21.96 -17.06
CA PHE A 81 -1.57 20.74 -16.39
C PHE A 81 -0.40 19.97 -15.78
N VAL A 82 0.75 19.89 -16.44
CA VAL A 82 1.96 19.28 -15.87
C VAL A 82 2.37 20.00 -14.57
N GLU A 83 2.32 21.33 -14.54
CA GLU A 83 2.62 22.10 -13.33
C GLU A 83 1.60 21.87 -12.20
N GLN A 84 0.32 21.75 -12.54
CA GLN A 84 -0.71 21.35 -11.56
C GLN A 84 -0.41 19.97 -10.96
N LEU A 85 0.00 19.01 -11.80
CA LEU A 85 0.40 17.68 -11.34
C LEU A 85 1.64 17.72 -10.45
N ARG A 86 2.68 18.49 -10.81
CA ARG A 86 3.90 18.64 -10.00
C ARG A 86 3.58 19.25 -8.62
N SER A 87 2.74 20.28 -8.58
CA SER A 87 2.32 20.92 -7.33
C SER A 87 1.50 19.99 -6.44
N GLY A 88 0.53 19.27 -7.03
CA GLY A 88 -0.27 18.26 -6.33
C GLY A 88 0.58 17.10 -5.80
N TYR A 89 1.50 16.59 -6.62
CA TYR A 89 2.44 15.55 -6.24
C TYR A 89 3.37 15.99 -5.09
N ALA A 90 3.99 17.17 -5.19
CA ALA A 90 4.82 17.71 -4.12
C ALA A 90 4.04 17.83 -2.79
N SER A 91 2.78 18.25 -2.87
CA SER A 91 1.90 18.35 -1.70
C SER A 91 1.52 16.99 -1.09
N LEU A 92 1.49 15.91 -1.88
CA LEU A 92 1.27 14.54 -1.41
C LEU A 92 2.52 13.97 -0.74
N ILE A 93 3.69 14.17 -1.35
CA ILE A 93 4.96 13.74 -0.77
C ILE A 93 5.25 14.47 0.55
N ALA A 94 5.00 15.79 0.60
CA ALA A 94 5.12 16.57 1.83
C ALA A 94 4.17 16.09 2.95
N ALA A 95 3.05 15.47 2.58
CA ALA A 95 2.10 14.85 3.52
C ALA A 95 2.51 13.41 3.92
N GLY A 96 3.68 12.93 3.50
CA GLY A 96 4.19 11.60 3.87
C GLY A 96 3.68 10.45 2.99
N HIS A 97 3.08 10.72 1.83
CA HIS A 97 2.66 9.67 0.92
C HIS A 97 3.88 8.95 0.31
N THR A 98 4.00 7.64 0.52
CA THR A 98 5.15 6.82 0.06
C THR A 98 4.82 5.90 -1.12
N GLY A 99 3.55 5.80 -1.50
CA GLY A 99 3.06 4.95 -2.58
C GLY A 99 3.15 5.56 -3.97
N LYS A 100 2.61 4.83 -4.96
CA LYS A 100 2.43 5.34 -6.33
C LYS A 100 1.40 6.46 -6.33
N VAL A 101 1.78 7.62 -6.85
CA VAL A 101 0.88 8.75 -7.01
C VAL A 101 0.38 8.80 -8.45
N THR A 102 -0.94 8.79 -8.65
CA THR A 102 -1.57 8.93 -9.96
C THR A 102 -1.89 10.40 -10.27
N ALA A 103 -2.07 10.76 -11.54
CA ALA A 103 -2.53 12.09 -11.94
C ALA A 103 -3.81 12.52 -11.19
N LYS A 104 -4.78 11.61 -11.07
CA LYS A 104 -6.04 11.86 -10.37
C LYS A 104 -5.84 12.23 -8.90
N ALA A 105 -4.95 11.52 -8.20
CA ALA A 105 -4.65 11.81 -6.80
C ALA A 105 -3.96 13.18 -6.63
N ALA A 106 -2.99 13.51 -7.50
CA ALA A 106 -2.31 14.80 -7.46
C ALA A 106 -3.27 15.97 -7.76
N LEU A 107 -4.15 15.85 -8.77
CA LEU A 107 -5.16 16.85 -9.06
C LEU A 107 -6.15 17.03 -7.90
N ALA A 108 -6.62 15.93 -7.32
CA ALA A 108 -7.52 15.99 -6.16
C ALA A 108 -6.88 16.74 -4.99
N ARG A 109 -5.59 16.50 -4.72
CA ARG A 109 -4.83 17.23 -3.70
C ARG A 109 -4.70 18.72 -4.03
N GLN A 110 -4.42 19.04 -5.28
CA GLN A 110 -4.28 20.43 -5.73
C GLN A 110 -5.61 21.20 -5.65
N MET A 111 -6.71 20.58 -6.06
CA MET A 111 -8.05 21.16 -5.95
C MET A 111 -8.47 21.31 -4.49
N ALA A 112 -8.17 20.31 -3.64
CA ALA A 112 -8.43 20.42 -2.21
C ALA A 112 -7.74 21.65 -1.62
N LYS A 113 -6.45 21.84 -1.93
CA LYS A 113 -5.69 23.03 -1.52
C LYS A 113 -6.30 24.33 -2.04
N GLN A 114 -6.89 24.36 -3.24
CA GLN A 114 -7.59 25.55 -3.75
C GLN A 114 -8.94 25.77 -3.03
N THR A 115 -9.69 24.72 -2.72
CA THR A 115 -10.98 24.82 -2.02
C THR A 115 -10.87 25.09 -0.52
N GLU A 116 -9.79 24.67 0.15
CA GLU A 116 -9.50 25.04 1.55
C GLU A 116 -9.42 26.56 1.72
N TRP A 117 -8.96 27.29 0.69
CA TRP A 117 -8.96 28.74 0.68
C TRP A 117 -10.34 29.36 0.52
N GLN A 118 -11.32 28.61 0.00
CA GLN A 118 -12.64 29.14 -0.35
C GLN A 118 -13.70 28.94 0.74
N LYS A 119 -13.49 28.05 1.72
CA LYS A 119 -14.45 27.85 2.81
C LYS A 119 -13.98 28.46 4.12
N ALA A 120 -14.91 29.11 4.82
CA ALA A 120 -14.68 29.68 6.15
C ALA A 120 -14.38 28.60 7.23
N ASP A 121 -14.79 27.35 7.01
CA ASP A 121 -14.59 26.21 7.92
C ASP A 121 -13.32 25.38 7.61
N GLY A 122 -12.57 25.73 6.56
CA GLY A 122 -11.35 25.04 6.15
C GLY A 122 -11.53 23.60 5.66
N THR A 123 -12.75 23.09 5.49
CA THR A 123 -12.95 21.66 5.15
C THR A 123 -13.23 21.45 3.65
N PRO A 124 -12.37 20.74 2.89
CA PRO A 124 -12.58 20.50 1.46
C PRO A 124 -13.93 19.85 1.15
N ASN A 125 -14.68 20.33 0.15
CA ASN A 125 -15.89 19.64 -0.33
C ASN A 125 -15.52 18.44 -1.21
N GLN A 126 -15.22 17.31 -0.58
CA GLN A 126 -14.77 16.08 -1.26
C GLN A 126 -15.73 15.63 -2.37
N SER A 127 -17.05 15.78 -2.16
CA SER A 127 -18.07 15.39 -3.15
C SER A 127 -18.09 16.31 -4.37
N ALA A 128 -17.70 17.58 -4.24
CA ALA A 128 -17.52 18.47 -5.38
C ALA A 128 -16.30 18.07 -6.20
N ILE A 129 -15.15 17.87 -5.54
CA ILE A 129 -13.89 17.44 -6.17
C ILE A 129 -14.08 16.11 -6.92
N GLY A 130 -14.76 15.13 -6.30
CA GLY A 130 -15.01 13.84 -6.91
C GLY A 130 -15.88 13.92 -8.18
N ARG A 131 -16.92 14.77 -8.16
CA ARG A 131 -17.77 15.00 -9.34
C ARG A 131 -17.01 15.68 -10.47
N GLU A 132 -16.18 16.67 -10.15
CA GLU A 132 -15.41 17.42 -11.16
C GLU A 132 -14.32 16.57 -11.81
N LEU A 133 -13.64 15.74 -11.03
CA LEU A 133 -12.57 14.86 -11.53
C LEU A 133 -13.06 13.50 -12.04
N GLY A 134 -14.35 13.19 -11.92
CA GLY A 134 -14.91 11.89 -12.27
C GLY A 134 -14.29 10.73 -11.47
N ILE A 135 -14.01 10.96 -10.18
CA ILE A 135 -13.44 9.96 -9.26
C ILE A 135 -14.35 9.74 -8.06
N ALA A 136 -14.32 8.53 -7.51
CA ALA A 136 -15.08 8.21 -6.32
C ALA A 136 -14.66 9.10 -5.13
N GLN A 137 -15.63 9.50 -4.31
CA GLN A 137 -15.39 10.33 -3.13
C GLN A 137 -14.38 9.69 -2.16
N THR A 138 -14.36 8.36 -2.07
CA THR A 138 -13.38 7.60 -1.27
C THR A 138 -11.95 7.84 -1.75
N SER A 139 -11.72 7.86 -3.06
CA SER A 139 -10.40 8.14 -3.64
C SER A 139 -9.96 9.60 -3.42
N VAL A 140 -10.91 10.55 -3.42
CA VAL A 140 -10.63 11.95 -3.04
C VAL A 140 -10.21 12.01 -1.57
N ARG A 141 -10.93 11.33 -0.67
CA ARG A 141 -10.61 11.28 0.76
C ARG A 141 -9.22 10.70 1.02
N GLU A 142 -8.88 9.60 0.35
CA GLU A 142 -7.55 9.00 0.39
C GLU A 142 -6.46 9.96 -0.11
N ALA A 143 -6.68 10.61 -1.26
CA ALA A 143 -5.72 11.54 -1.86
C ALA A 143 -5.50 12.81 -1.03
N ILE A 144 -6.52 13.31 -0.32
CA ILE A 144 -6.36 14.51 0.52
C ILE A 144 -5.60 14.18 1.82
N GLY A 145 -5.23 12.91 2.07
CA GLY A 145 -4.57 12.57 3.33
C GLY A 145 -5.47 12.79 4.54
N ILE A 146 -6.79 12.92 4.33
CA ILE A 146 -7.82 12.63 5.36
C ILE A 146 -8.04 11.10 5.39
N SER A 147 -6.99 10.34 5.06
CA SER A 147 -6.69 9.12 5.78
C SER A 147 -6.32 9.57 7.19
N ASP A 148 -7.37 9.76 7.98
CA ASP A 148 -7.34 9.55 9.42
C ASP A 148 -6.20 8.57 9.74
N SER A 149 -5.26 8.95 10.60
CA SER A 149 -4.29 8.01 11.17
C SER A 149 -4.99 6.81 11.85
N LEU A 150 -6.32 6.83 11.92
CA LEU A 150 -7.25 5.80 12.35
C LEU A 150 -7.68 4.78 11.25
N SER A 151 -7.25 4.92 9.99
CA SER A 151 -7.64 3.98 8.91
C SER A 151 -6.48 3.25 8.23
N GLN A 152 -5.43 2.94 8.99
CA GLN A 152 -4.69 1.72 8.67
C GLN A 152 -5.67 0.56 8.86
N LYS A 153 -6.20 0.03 7.76
CA LYS A 153 -6.99 -1.20 7.79
C LYS A 153 -6.13 -2.21 8.56
N PRO A 154 -6.58 -2.73 9.72
CA PRO A 154 -5.74 -3.57 10.55
C PRO A 154 -5.24 -4.72 9.69
N ILE A 155 -3.92 -4.91 9.68
CA ILE A 155 -3.26 -5.98 8.91
C ILE A 155 -4.07 -7.27 9.15
N PRO A 156 -4.42 -8.05 8.13
CA PRO A 156 -5.10 -9.33 8.35
C PRO A 156 -4.32 -10.15 9.39
N ALA A 157 -5.02 -10.78 10.34
CA ALA A 157 -4.33 -11.55 11.39
C ALA A 157 -3.45 -12.68 10.82
N THR A 158 -3.73 -13.13 9.59
CA THR A 158 -2.90 -14.08 8.83
C THR A 158 -1.53 -13.50 8.48
N ASP A 159 -1.49 -12.27 8.00
CA ASP A 159 -0.23 -11.65 7.55
C ASP A 159 0.64 -11.28 8.75
N GLU A 160 0.01 -10.82 9.84
CA GLU A 160 0.67 -10.59 11.11
C GLU A 160 1.16 -11.91 11.75
N SER A 161 0.45 -13.01 11.55
CA SER A 161 0.88 -14.34 12.02
C SER A 161 2.16 -14.79 11.32
N VAL A 162 2.26 -14.56 10.01
CA VAL A 162 3.46 -14.87 9.23
C VAL A 162 4.64 -14.00 9.67
N SER A 163 4.42 -12.70 9.93
CA SER A 163 5.51 -11.79 10.30
C SER A 163 6.02 -11.99 11.74
N THR A 164 5.14 -12.30 12.68
CA THR A 164 5.48 -12.45 14.10
C THR A 164 5.82 -13.88 14.50
N GLY A 165 5.48 -14.87 13.67
CA GLY A 165 5.56 -16.30 14.03
C GLY A 165 4.53 -16.72 15.09
N LEU A 166 3.62 -15.83 15.50
CA LEU A 166 2.56 -16.14 16.44
C LEU A 166 1.38 -16.79 15.72
N SER A 167 0.63 -17.64 16.42
CA SER A 167 -0.64 -18.15 15.87
C SER A 167 -1.66 -17.02 15.69
N THR A 168 -2.51 -17.13 14.66
CA THR A 168 -3.64 -16.19 14.43
C THR A 168 -4.51 -16.04 15.67
N ALA A 169 -4.79 -17.12 16.40
CA ALA A 169 -5.56 -17.11 17.64
C ALA A 169 -4.88 -16.32 18.77
N THR A 170 -3.55 -16.28 18.81
CA THR A 170 -2.80 -15.44 19.76
C THR A 170 -2.94 -13.97 19.39
N ILE A 171 -2.79 -13.63 18.11
CA ILE A 171 -2.95 -12.26 17.61
C ILE A 171 -4.35 -11.70 17.92
N TYR A 172 -5.40 -12.49 17.66
CA TYR A 172 -6.76 -12.07 18.01
C TYR A 172 -6.94 -11.82 19.52
N ARG A 173 -6.31 -12.65 20.36
CA ARG A 173 -6.33 -12.45 21.82
C ARG A 173 -5.61 -11.17 22.24
N GLN A 174 -4.43 -10.90 21.67
CA GLN A 174 -3.69 -9.67 21.92
C GLN A 174 -4.50 -8.43 21.50
N ARG A 175 -5.11 -8.47 20.31
CA ARG A 175 -5.97 -7.37 19.82
C ARG A 175 -7.15 -7.10 20.75
N ARG A 176 -7.85 -8.15 21.20
CA ARG A 176 -8.96 -8.00 22.16
C ARG A 176 -8.50 -7.53 23.53
N LEU A 177 -7.39 -8.04 24.06
CA LEU A 177 -6.82 -7.54 25.31
C LEU A 177 -6.48 -6.05 25.20
N LYS A 178 -5.80 -5.64 24.14
CA LYS A 178 -5.42 -4.24 23.93
C LYS A 178 -6.64 -3.30 23.79
N ALA A 179 -7.72 -3.77 23.16
CA ALA A 179 -8.92 -2.97 22.95
C ALA A 179 -9.85 -2.94 24.17
N ASP A 180 -10.14 -4.10 24.76
CA ASP A 180 -11.19 -4.28 25.76
C ASP A 180 -10.64 -4.25 27.21
N HIS A 181 -9.35 -4.57 27.41
CA HIS A 181 -8.70 -4.72 28.74
C HIS A 181 -7.26 -4.16 28.76
N PRO A 182 -7.09 -2.83 28.53
CA PRO A 182 -5.76 -2.21 28.37
C PRO A 182 -4.87 -2.32 29.60
N ASP A 183 -5.46 -2.43 30.80
CA ASP A 183 -4.78 -2.64 32.07
C ASP A 183 -4.10 -4.02 32.16
N LEU A 184 -4.79 -5.07 31.73
CA LEU A 184 -4.22 -6.41 31.64
C LEU A 184 -3.18 -6.50 30.51
N TRP A 185 -3.38 -5.76 29.42
CA TRP A 185 -2.38 -5.67 28.35
C TRP A 185 -1.08 -5.03 28.84
N ALA A 186 -1.14 -3.97 29.65
CA ALA A 186 0.06 -3.34 30.22
C ALA A 186 0.88 -4.32 31.09
N GLN A 187 0.23 -5.19 31.86
CA GLN A 187 0.93 -6.24 32.65
C GLN A 187 1.61 -7.29 31.74
N VAL A 188 1.02 -7.58 30.58
CA VAL A 188 1.64 -8.46 29.58
C VAL A 188 2.86 -7.79 28.93
N GLU A 189 2.77 -6.51 28.59
CA GLU A 189 3.90 -5.74 28.05
C GLU A 189 5.05 -5.58 29.05
N ALA A 190 4.73 -5.46 30.35
CA ALA A 190 5.71 -5.45 31.43
C ALA A 190 6.34 -6.83 31.69
N GLY A 191 5.82 -7.91 31.09
CA GLY A 191 6.29 -9.28 31.30
C GLY A 191 5.82 -9.92 32.62
N GLU A 192 4.92 -9.28 33.35
CA GLU A 192 4.39 -9.75 34.63
C GLU A 192 3.38 -10.89 34.44
N LYS A 193 2.63 -10.87 33.33
CA LYS A 193 1.67 -11.92 32.95
C LYS A 193 1.89 -12.41 31.53
N SER A 194 1.62 -13.69 31.29
CA SER A 194 1.52 -14.20 29.92
C SER A 194 0.22 -13.76 29.27
N THR A 195 0.22 -13.61 27.93
CA THR A 195 -1.00 -13.27 27.16
C THR A 195 -2.15 -14.23 27.43
N HIS A 196 -1.88 -15.53 27.66
CA HIS A 196 -2.93 -16.52 27.95
C HIS A 196 -3.52 -16.34 29.35
N ALA A 197 -2.68 -16.09 30.37
CA ALA A 197 -3.15 -15.82 31.73
C ALA A 197 -4.03 -14.56 31.77
N ALA A 198 -3.56 -13.48 31.15
CA ALA A 198 -4.34 -12.24 31.01
C ALA A 198 -5.67 -12.48 30.28
N ALA A 199 -5.69 -13.30 29.21
CA ALA A 199 -6.91 -13.60 28.47
C ALA A 199 -7.91 -14.46 29.27
N ILE A 200 -7.46 -15.32 30.19
CA ILE A 200 -8.34 -16.04 31.12
C ILE A 200 -8.95 -15.06 32.12
N GLU A 201 -8.12 -14.20 32.70
CA GLU A 201 -8.56 -13.19 33.69
C GLU A 201 -9.55 -12.19 33.08
N ALA A 202 -9.34 -11.79 31.83
CA ALA A 202 -10.26 -10.99 31.04
C ALA A 202 -11.56 -11.72 30.63
N GLY A 203 -11.68 -13.02 30.88
CA GLY A 203 -12.83 -13.82 30.42
C GLY A 203 -12.89 -14.03 28.90
N ILE A 204 -11.83 -13.67 28.15
CA ILE A 204 -11.72 -13.92 26.71
C ILE A 204 -11.56 -15.43 26.44
N VAL A 205 -10.85 -16.14 27.32
CA VAL A 205 -10.63 -17.58 27.25
C VAL A 205 -11.31 -18.26 28.44
N LYS A 206 -12.27 -19.14 28.16
CA LYS A 206 -12.89 -20.00 29.18
C LYS A 206 -11.91 -21.10 29.60
N VAL A 207 -11.61 -21.19 30.90
CA VAL A 207 -10.91 -22.35 31.46
C VAL A 207 -11.87 -23.56 31.46
N PRO A 208 -11.52 -24.67 30.79
CA PRO A 208 -12.36 -25.86 30.82
C PRO A 208 -12.45 -26.41 32.25
N SER A 209 -13.66 -26.73 32.69
CA SER A 209 -13.89 -27.47 33.93
C SER A 209 -13.20 -28.84 33.90
N VAL A 210 -12.91 -29.41 35.07
CA VAL A 210 -12.30 -30.75 35.19
C VAL A 210 -13.09 -31.80 34.39
N LEU A 211 -14.42 -31.76 34.47
CA LEU A 211 -15.27 -32.70 33.73
C LEU A 211 -15.18 -32.51 32.21
N GLU A 212 -15.11 -31.27 31.72
CA GLU A 212 -14.88 -30.99 30.28
C GLU A 212 -13.50 -31.50 29.83
N GLN A 213 -12.47 -31.34 30.66
CA GLN A 213 -11.14 -31.87 30.39
C GLN A 213 -11.15 -33.41 30.32
N LEU A 214 -11.76 -34.07 31.30
CA LEU A 214 -11.90 -35.52 31.33
C LEU A 214 -12.66 -36.05 30.10
N ARG A 215 -13.79 -35.42 29.73
CA ARG A 215 -14.54 -35.79 28.52
C ARG A 215 -13.69 -35.66 27.26
N LYS A 216 -12.91 -34.59 27.14
CA LYS A 216 -12.02 -34.36 25.99
C LYS A 216 -10.88 -35.39 25.94
N LEU A 217 -10.29 -35.73 27.08
CA LEU A 217 -9.25 -36.76 27.17
C LEU A 217 -9.83 -38.14 26.88
N TRP A 218 -10.99 -38.47 27.44
CA TRP A 218 -11.68 -39.73 27.19
C TRP A 218 -12.02 -39.93 25.71
N ALA A 219 -12.48 -38.87 25.03
CA ALA A 219 -12.75 -38.89 23.60
C ALA A 219 -11.50 -39.21 22.76
N LYS A 220 -10.30 -38.84 23.25
CA LYS A 220 -9.01 -39.11 22.60
C LYS A 220 -8.35 -40.42 23.01
N ALA A 221 -8.75 -41.00 24.14
CA ALA A 221 -8.18 -42.24 24.65
C ALA A 221 -8.44 -43.41 23.69
N SER A 222 -7.47 -44.33 23.58
CA SER A 222 -7.63 -45.55 22.78
C SER A 222 -8.58 -46.53 23.48
N ASP A 223 -9.13 -47.50 22.74
CA ASP A 223 -10.01 -48.52 23.34
C ASP A 223 -9.26 -49.43 24.33
N ALA A 224 -7.93 -49.52 24.24
CA ALA A 224 -7.10 -50.20 25.23
C ALA A 224 -7.03 -49.39 26.52
N ASP A 225 -6.69 -48.09 26.43
CA ASP A 225 -6.61 -47.20 27.60
C ASP A 225 -7.96 -47.05 28.29
N ARG A 226 -9.05 -46.98 27.52
CA ARG A 226 -10.41 -46.94 28.05
C ARG A 226 -10.75 -48.20 28.83
N ARG A 227 -10.39 -49.38 28.32
CA ARG A 227 -10.61 -50.65 29.03
C ARG A 227 -9.79 -50.72 30.32
N THR A 228 -8.49 -50.41 30.25
CA THR A 228 -7.62 -50.38 31.42
C THR A 228 -8.16 -49.43 32.49
N PHE A 229 -8.56 -48.21 32.11
CA PHE A 229 -9.13 -47.25 33.05
C PHE A 229 -10.44 -47.73 33.69
N MET A 230 -11.34 -48.34 32.91
CA MET A 230 -12.58 -48.91 33.46
C MET A 230 -12.32 -50.09 34.39
N ASP A 231 -11.31 -50.92 34.10
CA ASP A 231 -10.89 -52.01 34.97
C ASP A 231 -10.29 -51.47 36.27
N GLU A 232 -9.47 -50.41 36.24
CA GLU A 232 -8.90 -49.78 37.43
C GLU A 232 -9.98 -49.17 38.33
N VAL A 233 -10.84 -48.32 37.76
CA VAL A 233 -11.94 -47.66 38.48
C VAL A 233 -12.94 -48.68 39.03
N GLY A 234 -13.23 -49.74 38.26
CA GLY A 234 -14.12 -50.82 38.69
C GLY A 234 -13.55 -51.66 39.85
N ASN A 235 -12.24 -51.82 39.92
CA ASN A 235 -11.55 -52.56 40.97
C ASN A 235 -11.19 -51.70 42.20
N GLY A 236 -11.57 -50.42 42.22
CA GLY A 236 -11.38 -49.52 43.35
C GLY A 236 -9.91 -49.19 43.66
N ARG A 237 -9.04 -49.23 42.65
CA ARG A 237 -7.66 -48.71 42.73
C ARG A 237 -7.62 -47.26 42.25
#